data_AF-A0A2E4IW22-F1
#
_entry.id   AF-A0A2E4IW22-F1
#
_cell.length_a   1.000
_cell.length_b   1.000
_cell.length_c   1.000
_cell.angle_alpha   90.00
_cell.angle_beta   90.00
_cell.angle_gamma   90.00
#
_symmetry.space_group_name_H-M   'P 1'
#
loop_
_entity.id
_entity.type
_entity.pdbx_description
1 polymer ?
#
loop_
_entity_poly.entity_id
_entity_poly.type
_entity_poly.pdbx_seq_one_letter_code
_entity_poly.pdbx_strand_id
1 'polypeptide(L)'
;MVFPKKSKLSSKIISEEYQTIISKLEDHGIVPPTKTKFSYSVLNTPTTHTTPNIHQLYDPANNIKLESAENLNCKINQISIDELFNKYEKNGFIYPEKMKKLKPYFEQIKHNWKKMLLKNDSLLSIYTYENPITNHWASVSSWKENQSLWCCQHLSSNGNPIGSRSVLLAMQKGFIDKAPTHNYNYIQNWFRPTNKYAKKVFGSLQNTVKQNISCIFEHCYLAINPASQLQTSKNITIKNYHVNHHEELIHFLTLNRHKMFVEAGQFDSNDINLENINESYKSIGLFKRRHILLAFSKSQLIGVAIAYRSPIGLNFSLLENRCELIINNNLNSDTCQKICSNLLNQVKTYYSKFEAPYIPVITDNHNATLLTIMGHNIIRKYNQSIWSKDGYIDWYKNVDKIFSRVCEREKKKHLVHEIR
;
A
#
# COMPACT_ATOMS: atom_id res chain seq x y z
N MET A 1 -13.34 21.65 9.25
CA MET A 1 -13.71 22.10 10.60
C MET A 1 -14.98 21.39 11.01
N VAL A 2 -15.03 20.85 12.23
CA VAL A 2 -16.20 20.14 12.77
C VAL A 2 -17.01 21.15 13.59
N PHE A 3 -18.27 21.37 13.23
CA PHE A 3 -19.16 22.28 13.95
C PHE A 3 -19.76 21.57 15.17
N PRO A 4 -19.66 22.14 16.38
CA PRO A 4 -20.38 21.62 17.55
C PRO A 4 -21.88 21.95 17.47
N LYS A 5 -22.70 21.11 18.08
CA LYS A 5 -24.16 21.29 18.13
C LYS A 5 -24.57 22.48 18.99
N LYS A 6 -25.52 23.27 18.49
CA LYS A 6 -26.22 24.33 19.25
C LYS A 6 -27.15 23.80 20.37
N SER A 7 -27.44 22.49 20.44
CA SER A 7 -28.57 21.97 21.23
C SER A 7 -28.26 21.33 22.59
N LYS A 8 -27.05 21.48 23.15
CA LYS A 8 -26.78 21.12 24.56
C LYS A 8 -25.64 21.94 25.20
N LEU A 9 -25.74 23.26 25.15
CA LEU A 9 -24.94 24.14 26.01
C LEU A 9 -25.90 25.05 26.77
N SER A 10 -25.80 25.02 28.09
CA SER A 10 -26.52 25.96 28.95
C SER A 10 -26.14 27.39 28.59
N SER A 11 -27.06 28.32 28.82
CA SER A 11 -27.05 29.72 28.40
C SER A 11 -25.98 30.61 29.06
N LYS A 12 -24.82 30.08 29.44
CA LYS A 12 -23.70 30.89 29.94
C LYS A 12 -22.41 30.51 29.21
N ILE A 13 -21.93 31.50 28.46
CA ILE A 13 -20.64 31.58 27.75
C ILE A 13 -20.63 30.86 26.39
N ILE A 14 -21.17 31.55 25.38
CA ILE A 14 -20.73 31.40 24.00
C ILE A 14 -19.58 32.40 23.83
N SER A 15 -18.38 31.97 23.43
CA SER A 15 -17.25 32.88 23.24
C SER A 15 -17.51 33.84 22.08
N GLU A 16 -17.05 35.09 22.20
CA GLU A 16 -17.15 36.12 21.13
C GLU A 16 -16.57 35.62 19.81
N GLU A 17 -15.48 34.85 19.86
CA GLU A 17 -14.87 34.15 18.72
C GLU A 17 -15.86 33.27 17.94
N TYR A 18 -16.75 32.55 18.65
CA TYR A 18 -17.73 31.69 18.00
C TYR A 18 -18.78 32.52 17.24
N GLN A 19 -19.21 33.65 17.79
CA GLN A 19 -20.15 34.55 17.11
C GLN A 19 -19.51 35.23 15.89
N THR A 20 -18.24 35.63 15.98
CA THR A 20 -17.49 36.18 14.85
C THR A 20 -17.34 35.18 13.71
N ILE A 21 -17.10 33.91 14.03
CA ILE A 21 -16.97 32.84 13.02
C ILE A 21 -18.31 32.57 12.33
N ILE A 22 -19.42 32.52 13.08
CA ILE A 22 -20.76 32.29 12.50
C ILE A 22 -21.19 33.46 11.61
N SER A 23 -20.99 34.71 12.06
CA SER A 23 -21.32 35.90 11.26
C SER A 23 -20.57 35.92 9.92
N LYS A 24 -19.27 35.59 9.91
CA LYS A 24 -18.47 35.53 8.67
C LYS A 24 -18.90 34.42 7.71
N LEU A 25 -19.48 33.33 8.22
CA LEU A 25 -19.96 32.21 7.42
C LEU A 25 -21.35 32.51 6.81
N GLU A 26 -22.19 33.25 7.53
CA GLU A 26 -23.48 33.73 7.02
C GLU A 26 -23.30 34.76 5.91
N ASP A 27 -22.31 35.65 6.02
CA ASP A 27 -21.90 36.59 4.95
C ASP A 27 -21.42 35.88 3.66
N HIS A 28 -21.14 34.57 3.71
CA HIS A 28 -20.72 33.76 2.57
C HIS A 28 -21.78 32.72 2.16
N GLY A 29 -23.02 32.85 2.66
CA GLY A 29 -24.15 32.00 2.28
C GLY A 29 -24.09 30.58 2.85
N ILE A 30 -23.24 30.32 3.86
CA ILE A 30 -23.05 28.99 4.44
C ILE A 30 -23.89 28.87 5.72
N VAL A 31 -25.03 28.18 5.63
CA VAL A 31 -25.91 27.90 6.78
C VAL A 31 -25.54 26.54 7.41
N PRO A 32 -25.30 26.45 8.74
CA PRO A 32 -25.00 25.18 9.40
C PRO A 32 -26.16 24.18 9.33
N PRO A 33 -25.88 22.88 9.12
CA PRO A 33 -26.92 21.84 9.03
C PRO A 33 -27.61 21.59 10.38
N THR A 34 -28.93 21.41 10.36
CA THR A 34 -29.76 21.41 11.57
C THR A 34 -29.73 20.13 12.41
N LYS A 35 -29.21 18.98 11.95
CA LYS A 35 -29.19 17.72 12.77
C LYS A 35 -28.10 16.71 12.39
N THR A 36 -27.20 16.38 13.33
CA THR A 36 -26.38 15.14 13.35
C THR A 36 -26.06 14.72 14.79
N LYS A 37 -26.50 13.55 15.28
CA LYS A 37 -26.25 13.08 16.68
C LYS A 37 -24.91 12.34 16.84
N PHE A 38 -24.05 12.85 17.74
CA PHE A 38 -22.98 12.11 18.43
C PHE A 38 -22.82 12.66 19.86
N SER A 39 -22.47 11.79 20.82
CA SER A 39 -22.15 12.13 22.21
C SER A 39 -20.75 11.63 22.55
N TYR A 40 -19.94 12.46 23.18
CA TYR A 40 -18.66 12.08 23.79
C TYR A 40 -18.82 12.05 25.31
N SER A 41 -18.29 11.01 25.96
CA SER A 41 -17.94 11.03 27.37
C SER A 41 -16.48 10.63 27.50
N VAL A 42 -15.67 11.55 28.04
CA VAL A 42 -14.28 11.36 28.43
C VAL A 42 -14.28 10.96 29.90
N LEU A 43 -13.62 9.87 30.26
CA LEU A 43 -13.08 9.68 31.62
C LEU A 43 -11.75 8.92 31.54
N ASN A 44 -10.74 9.53 32.16
CA ASN A 44 -9.43 8.96 32.48
C ASN A 44 -9.56 7.92 33.58
N THR A 45 -8.76 6.85 33.52
CA THR A 45 -8.09 6.25 34.70
C THR A 45 -6.98 5.29 34.24
N PRO A 46 -5.82 5.26 34.90
CA PRO A 46 -4.74 4.34 34.58
C PRO A 46 -4.99 3.00 35.28
N THR A 47 -4.90 1.89 34.54
CA THR A 47 -4.84 0.55 35.16
C THR A 47 -3.78 -0.33 34.52
N THR A 48 -3.06 -0.97 35.42
CA THR A 48 -1.93 -1.90 35.36
C THR A 48 -2.05 -3.01 34.31
N HIS A 49 -0.94 -3.28 33.63
CA HIS A 49 -0.77 -4.40 32.72
C HIS A 49 -0.74 -5.75 33.46
N THR A 50 -1.71 -6.60 33.16
CA THR A 50 -1.57 -8.06 33.29
C THR A 50 -1.75 -8.68 31.91
N THR A 51 -0.76 -9.48 31.51
CA THR A 51 -0.65 -10.19 30.22
C THR A 51 -1.81 -11.18 30.05
N PRO A 52 -2.57 -11.17 28.93
CA PRO A 52 -3.59 -12.19 28.69
C PRO A 52 -3.03 -13.42 27.96
N ASN A 53 -3.54 -14.57 28.38
CA ASN A 53 -3.34 -15.91 27.82
C ASN A 53 -3.70 -16.02 26.32
N ILE A 54 -2.94 -16.83 25.57
CA ILE A 54 -2.84 -16.85 24.08
C ILE A 54 -3.93 -17.72 23.41
N HIS A 55 -5.14 -17.84 23.96
CA HIS A 55 -6.22 -18.55 23.27
C HIS A 55 -7.47 -17.68 23.16
N GLN A 56 -7.76 -17.29 21.91
CA GLN A 56 -8.87 -16.45 21.43
C GLN A 56 -8.73 -14.94 21.73
N LEU A 57 -8.24 -14.18 20.75
CA LEU A 57 -8.37 -12.72 20.72
C LEU A 57 -9.85 -12.36 20.47
N TYR A 58 -10.63 -12.30 21.55
CA TYR A 58 -11.92 -11.63 21.62
C TYR A 58 -11.66 -10.12 21.67
N ASP A 59 -12.21 -9.33 20.74
CA ASP A 59 -12.36 -7.88 20.92
C ASP A 59 -13.64 -7.64 21.74
N PRO A 60 -13.54 -7.30 23.04
CA PRO A 60 -14.72 -7.20 23.92
C PRO A 60 -15.65 -6.05 23.53
N ALA A 61 -15.22 -5.14 22.66
CA ALA A 61 -15.98 -3.93 22.36
C ALA A 61 -16.99 -4.06 21.21
N ASN A 62 -16.94 -5.10 20.36
CA ASN A 62 -17.64 -5.05 19.06
C ASN A 62 -18.26 -6.36 18.50
N ASN A 63 -18.29 -7.49 19.23
CA ASN A 63 -19.01 -8.71 18.81
C ASN A 63 -18.64 -9.28 17.41
N ILE A 64 -17.41 -9.10 16.92
CA ILE A 64 -16.94 -9.73 15.67
C ILE A 64 -15.94 -10.83 16.00
N LYS A 65 -16.30 -12.08 15.72
CA LYS A 65 -15.39 -13.23 15.83
C LYS A 65 -14.42 -13.20 14.66
N LEU A 66 -13.12 -13.04 14.96
CA LEU A 66 -12.07 -13.16 13.95
C LEU A 66 -11.94 -14.63 13.54
N GLU A 67 -12.22 -14.95 12.29
CA GLU A 67 -12.25 -16.32 11.78
C GLU A 67 -10.85 -16.75 11.34
N SER A 68 -10.44 -17.99 11.68
CA SER A 68 -9.20 -18.58 11.17
C SER A 68 -9.30 -18.85 9.66
N ALA A 69 -8.16 -19.05 9.00
CA ALA A 69 -8.15 -19.45 7.59
C ALA A 69 -8.96 -20.72 7.34
N GLU A 70 -8.83 -21.72 8.22
CA GLU A 70 -9.58 -22.98 8.14
C GLU A 70 -11.10 -22.76 8.22
N ASN A 71 -11.58 -21.95 9.17
CA ASN A 71 -13.01 -21.63 9.29
C ASN A 71 -13.55 -20.88 8.07
N LEU A 72 -12.70 -20.12 7.39
CA LEU A 72 -13.02 -19.43 6.14
C LEU A 72 -12.88 -20.32 4.89
N ASN A 73 -12.56 -21.60 5.07
CA ASN A 73 -12.24 -22.56 4.01
C ASN A 73 -11.08 -22.09 3.12
N CYS A 74 -10.07 -21.49 3.74
CA CYS A 74 -8.84 -21.05 3.11
C CYS A 74 -7.67 -21.98 3.45
N LYS A 75 -6.85 -22.24 2.42
CA LYS A 75 -5.56 -22.91 2.53
C LYS A 75 -4.44 -21.89 2.41
N ILE A 76 -3.33 -22.11 3.11
CA ILE A 76 -2.15 -21.24 3.10
C ILE A 76 -1.00 -22.02 2.47
N ASN A 77 -0.42 -21.49 1.39
CA ASN A 77 0.74 -22.06 0.70
C ASN A 77 0.61 -23.53 0.25
N GLN A 78 -0.62 -24.03 0.07
CA GLN A 78 -0.87 -25.39 -0.40
C GLN A 78 -1.06 -25.51 -1.93
N ILE A 79 -1.22 -24.39 -2.64
CA ILE A 79 -1.33 -24.40 -4.10
C ILE A 79 0.06 -24.43 -4.74
N SER A 80 0.24 -25.25 -5.78
CA SER A 80 1.47 -25.18 -6.57
C SER A 80 1.54 -23.87 -7.37
N ILE A 81 2.75 -23.36 -7.60
CA ILE A 81 2.91 -22.12 -8.40
C ILE A 81 2.41 -22.32 -9.83
N ASP A 82 2.58 -23.51 -10.41
CA ASP A 82 2.09 -23.80 -11.75
C ASP A 82 0.55 -23.75 -11.81
N GLU A 83 -0.12 -24.34 -10.81
CA GLU A 83 -1.58 -24.28 -10.71
C GLU A 83 -2.08 -22.85 -10.43
N LEU A 84 -1.42 -22.10 -9.55
CA LEU A 84 -1.78 -20.72 -9.25
C LEU A 84 -1.75 -19.85 -10.51
N PHE A 85 -0.67 -19.96 -11.30
CA PHE A 85 -0.53 -19.19 -12.53
C PHE A 85 -1.54 -19.63 -13.60
N ASN A 86 -1.82 -20.93 -13.71
CA ASN A 86 -2.90 -21.44 -14.56
C ASN A 86 -4.26 -20.83 -14.18
N LYS A 87 -4.57 -20.73 -12.88
CA LYS A 87 -5.80 -20.08 -12.40
C LYS A 87 -5.80 -18.57 -12.67
N TYR A 88 -4.65 -17.89 -12.53
CA TYR A 88 -4.52 -16.48 -12.90
C TYR A 88 -4.79 -16.21 -14.39
N GLU A 89 -4.36 -17.09 -15.27
CA GLU A 89 -4.66 -17.00 -16.71
C GLU A 89 -6.14 -17.28 -16.97
N LYS A 90 -6.67 -18.41 -16.48
CA LYS A 90 -8.08 -18.80 -16.68
C LYS A 90 -9.08 -17.77 -16.16
N ASN A 91 -8.80 -17.13 -15.04
CA ASN A 91 -9.68 -16.12 -14.44
C ASN A 91 -9.52 -14.72 -15.06
N GLY A 92 -8.72 -14.58 -16.12
CA GLY A 92 -8.47 -13.30 -16.78
C GLY A 92 -7.65 -12.31 -15.94
N PHE A 93 -7.06 -12.75 -14.83
CA PHE A 93 -6.17 -11.91 -14.02
C PHE A 93 -4.90 -11.55 -14.80
N ILE A 94 -4.36 -12.52 -15.54
CA ILE A 94 -3.32 -12.30 -16.56
C ILE A 94 -3.97 -12.28 -17.94
N TYR A 95 -4.58 -11.13 -18.27
CA TYR A 95 -5.18 -10.88 -19.58
C TYR A 95 -4.13 -10.75 -20.70
N PRO A 96 -4.49 -10.90 -22.00
CA PRO A 96 -3.54 -11.04 -23.10
C PRO A 96 -2.46 -9.95 -23.19
N GLU A 97 -2.82 -8.68 -23.01
CA GLU A 97 -1.83 -7.59 -23.02
C GLU A 97 -0.85 -7.66 -21.85
N LYS A 98 -1.32 -8.08 -20.67
CA LYS A 98 -0.43 -8.30 -19.50
C LYS A 98 0.50 -9.47 -19.78
N MET A 99 -0.03 -10.57 -20.34
CA MET A 99 0.78 -11.70 -20.75
C MET A 99 1.84 -11.30 -21.77
N LYS A 100 1.50 -10.52 -22.82
CA LYS A 100 2.48 -10.03 -23.81
C LYS A 100 3.66 -9.29 -23.15
N LYS A 101 3.39 -8.53 -22.09
CA LYS A 101 4.42 -7.80 -21.34
C LYS A 101 5.28 -8.69 -20.44
N LEU A 102 4.68 -9.74 -19.86
CA LEU A 102 5.36 -10.66 -18.93
C LEU A 102 6.04 -11.83 -19.63
N LYS A 103 5.61 -12.19 -20.83
CA LYS A 103 6.07 -13.34 -21.62
C LYS A 103 7.60 -13.49 -21.64
N PRO A 104 8.41 -12.43 -21.84
CA PRO A 104 9.86 -12.59 -21.92
C PRO A 104 10.50 -13.09 -20.62
N TYR A 105 9.82 -12.97 -19.48
CA TYR A 105 10.33 -13.31 -18.15
C TYR A 105 9.41 -14.31 -17.41
N PHE A 106 8.37 -14.85 -18.06
CA PHE A 106 7.29 -15.57 -17.37
C PHE A 106 7.78 -16.79 -16.57
N GLU A 107 8.67 -17.59 -17.14
CA GLU A 107 9.27 -18.73 -16.44
C GLU A 107 10.18 -18.29 -15.28
N GLN A 108 10.93 -17.19 -15.45
CA GLN A 108 11.72 -16.61 -14.37
C GLN A 108 10.82 -16.14 -13.22
N ILE A 109 9.66 -15.55 -13.54
CA ILE A 109 8.67 -15.12 -12.53
C ILE A 109 8.17 -16.32 -11.74
N LYS A 110 7.73 -17.39 -12.42
CA LYS A 110 7.28 -18.62 -11.76
C LYS A 110 8.39 -19.23 -10.89
N HIS A 111 9.61 -19.26 -11.40
CA HIS A 111 10.79 -19.73 -10.65
C HIS A 111 11.05 -18.92 -9.38
N ASN A 112 10.97 -17.58 -9.47
CA ASN A 112 11.13 -16.70 -8.32
C ASN A 112 10.08 -16.98 -7.23
N TRP A 113 8.81 -17.17 -7.63
CA TRP A 113 7.72 -17.52 -6.70
C TRP A 113 7.94 -18.89 -6.05
N LYS A 114 8.37 -19.90 -6.82
CA LYS A 114 8.73 -21.24 -6.29
C LYS A 114 9.83 -21.15 -5.24
N LYS A 115 10.89 -20.38 -5.50
CA LYS A 115 11.98 -20.14 -4.55
C LYS A 115 11.51 -19.48 -3.26
N MET A 116 10.61 -18.50 -3.34
CA MET A 116 10.11 -17.81 -2.14
C MET A 116 9.27 -18.70 -1.22
N LEU A 117 8.57 -19.69 -1.78
CA LEU A 117 7.83 -20.67 -0.97
C LEU A 117 8.74 -21.62 -0.17
N LEU A 118 10.02 -21.78 -0.55
CA LEU A 118 10.99 -22.60 0.20
C LEU A 118 11.25 -22.10 1.63
N LYS A 119 10.81 -20.89 1.96
CA LYS A 119 11.00 -20.25 3.27
C LYS A 119 9.76 -20.29 4.16
N ASN A 120 8.86 -21.27 3.97
CA ASN A 120 7.75 -21.59 4.89
C ASN A 120 7.05 -20.33 5.44
N ASP A 121 6.55 -19.50 4.52
CA ASP A 121 5.79 -18.27 4.79
C ASP A 121 6.60 -17.04 5.22
N SER A 122 7.91 -17.14 5.42
CA SER A 122 8.71 -16.00 5.93
C SER A 122 8.94 -14.89 4.90
N LEU A 123 8.79 -15.20 3.61
CA LEU A 123 8.97 -14.27 2.49
C LEU A 123 7.74 -14.15 1.58
N LEU A 124 6.95 -15.22 1.44
CA LEU A 124 5.75 -15.28 0.60
C LEU A 124 4.67 -16.12 1.30
N SER A 125 3.48 -15.56 1.42
CA SER A 125 2.27 -16.25 1.86
C SER A 125 1.20 -16.15 0.78
N ILE A 126 0.54 -17.24 0.46
CA ILE A 126 -0.50 -17.35 -0.57
C ILE A 126 -1.71 -17.98 0.11
N TYR A 127 -2.79 -17.22 0.18
CA TYR A 127 -4.07 -17.68 0.70
C TYR A 127 -4.95 -18.04 -0.48
N THR A 128 -5.53 -19.25 -0.47
CA THR A 128 -6.44 -19.72 -1.52
C THR A 128 -7.75 -20.18 -0.91
N TYR A 129 -8.86 -19.84 -1.54
CA TYR A 129 -10.19 -20.38 -1.27
C TYR A 129 -10.63 -21.18 -2.48
N GLU A 130 -11.21 -22.36 -2.25
CA GLU A 130 -11.84 -23.16 -3.31
C GLU A 130 -13.09 -23.85 -2.78
N ASN A 131 -14.18 -23.75 -3.53
CA ASN A 131 -15.41 -24.50 -3.29
C ASN A 131 -15.66 -25.42 -4.49
N PRO A 132 -15.51 -26.75 -4.32
CA PRO A 132 -15.61 -27.69 -5.44
C PRO A 132 -17.03 -27.81 -6.00
N ILE A 133 -18.07 -27.56 -5.20
CA ILE A 133 -19.48 -27.66 -5.63
C ILE A 133 -19.83 -26.52 -6.58
N THR A 134 -19.39 -25.31 -6.25
CA THR A 134 -19.71 -24.10 -7.01
C THR A 134 -18.60 -23.67 -7.98
N ASN A 135 -17.49 -24.40 -7.97
CA ASN A 135 -16.24 -24.05 -8.66
C ASN A 135 -15.73 -22.63 -8.31
N HIS A 136 -16.14 -22.06 -7.18
CA HIS A 136 -15.67 -20.74 -6.77
C HIS A 136 -14.23 -20.81 -6.29
N TRP A 137 -13.41 -19.88 -6.77
CA TRP A 137 -12.01 -19.81 -6.42
C TRP A 137 -11.58 -18.37 -6.16
N ALA A 138 -10.70 -18.19 -5.18
CA ALA A 138 -10.00 -16.93 -4.98
C ALA A 138 -8.59 -17.16 -4.43
N SER A 139 -7.73 -16.19 -4.63
CA SER A 139 -6.44 -16.10 -3.95
C SER A 139 -6.05 -14.69 -3.61
N VAL A 140 -5.25 -14.51 -2.56
CA VAL A 140 -4.42 -13.32 -2.36
C VAL A 140 -3.02 -13.78 -1.97
N SER A 141 -2.00 -13.06 -2.40
CA SER A 141 -0.63 -13.31 -1.98
C SER A 141 -0.10 -12.12 -1.17
N SER A 142 0.95 -12.37 -0.41
CA SER A 142 1.62 -11.39 0.42
C SER A 142 3.10 -11.70 0.41
N TRP A 143 3.95 -10.71 0.17
CA TRP A 143 5.39 -10.88 0.26
C TRP A 143 6.06 -9.79 1.10
N LYS A 144 7.20 -10.13 1.67
CA LYS A 144 7.91 -9.28 2.61
C LYS A 144 8.72 -8.21 1.88
N GLU A 145 8.41 -6.94 2.17
CA GLU A 145 9.05 -5.76 1.56
C GLU A 145 10.31 -5.32 2.33
N ASN A 146 10.24 -5.36 3.65
CA ASN A 146 11.35 -5.12 4.57
C ASN A 146 11.06 -5.88 5.87
N GLN A 147 11.79 -5.62 6.95
CA GLN A 147 11.57 -6.37 8.19
C GLN A 147 10.19 -6.15 8.81
N SER A 148 9.57 -4.98 8.57
CA SER A 148 8.30 -4.55 9.18
C SER A 148 7.08 -4.55 8.25
N LEU A 149 7.30 -4.51 6.93
CA LEU A 149 6.29 -4.24 5.91
C LEU A 149 6.06 -5.44 4.99
N TRP A 150 4.78 -5.74 4.76
CA TRP A 150 4.33 -6.71 3.76
C TRP A 150 3.56 -6.03 2.64
N CYS A 151 3.80 -6.45 1.39
CA CYS A 151 2.95 -6.07 0.27
C CYS A 151 1.94 -7.18 -0.03
N CYS A 152 0.65 -6.84 -0.04
CA CYS A 152 -0.45 -7.77 -0.30
C CYS A 152 -1.02 -7.56 -1.70
N GLN A 153 -0.75 -8.52 -2.58
CA GLN A 153 -1.26 -8.71 -3.93
C GLN A 153 -0.98 -10.17 -4.30
N HIS A 154 -1.67 -10.85 -5.20
CA HIS A 154 -2.60 -10.41 -6.22
C HIS A 154 -3.96 -10.97 -5.88
N LEU A 155 -4.87 -10.11 -5.44
CA LEU A 155 -6.25 -10.56 -5.23
C LEU A 155 -6.87 -10.95 -6.57
N SER A 156 -7.16 -12.22 -6.72
CA SER A 156 -7.76 -12.83 -7.90
C SER A 156 -8.93 -13.72 -7.47
N SER A 157 -10.01 -13.69 -8.24
CA SER A 157 -11.20 -14.49 -8.00
C SER A 157 -11.92 -14.70 -9.32
N ASN A 158 -12.64 -15.80 -9.48
CA ASN A 158 -13.51 -16.04 -10.63
C ASN A 158 -14.89 -15.36 -10.50
N GLY A 159 -14.96 -14.28 -9.71
CA GLY A 159 -16.12 -13.38 -9.63
C GLY A 159 -16.94 -13.52 -8.35
N ASN A 160 -16.65 -14.51 -7.50
CA ASN A 160 -17.42 -14.72 -6.28
C ASN A 160 -16.93 -13.82 -5.11
N PRO A 161 -17.85 -13.06 -4.46
CA PRO A 161 -17.53 -12.20 -3.31
C PRO A 161 -17.16 -12.97 -2.04
N ILE A 162 -17.67 -14.19 -1.84
CA ILE A 162 -17.36 -15.08 -0.71
C ILE A 162 -15.90 -15.46 -0.74
N GLY A 163 -15.39 -15.97 -1.87
CA GLY A 163 -13.99 -16.35 -1.99
C GLY A 163 -13.05 -15.17 -1.73
N SER A 164 -13.37 -14.00 -2.31
CA SER A 164 -12.60 -12.76 -2.07
C SER A 164 -12.62 -12.34 -0.60
N ARG A 165 -13.79 -12.43 0.08
CA ARG A 165 -13.91 -12.17 1.52
C ARG A 165 -13.02 -13.11 2.31
N SER A 166 -13.15 -14.41 2.07
CA SER A 166 -12.43 -15.45 2.80
C SER A 166 -10.92 -15.23 2.74
N VAL A 167 -10.35 -15.05 1.54
CA VAL A 167 -8.89 -14.89 1.42
C VAL A 167 -8.38 -13.58 2.03
N LEU A 168 -9.13 -12.48 1.96
CA LEU A 168 -8.73 -11.20 2.58
C LEU A 168 -8.82 -11.23 4.10
N LEU A 169 -9.88 -11.83 4.65
CA LEU A 169 -10.04 -11.98 6.10
C LEU A 169 -9.00 -12.97 6.67
N ALA A 170 -8.78 -14.10 6.01
CA ALA A 170 -7.77 -15.08 6.40
C ALA A 170 -6.36 -14.46 6.38
N MET A 171 -6.03 -13.70 5.32
CA MET A 171 -4.77 -12.96 5.22
C MET A 171 -4.60 -11.99 6.39
N GLN A 172 -5.59 -11.13 6.64
CA GLN A 172 -5.50 -10.14 7.71
C GLN A 172 -5.44 -10.78 9.10
N LYS A 173 -6.18 -11.86 9.32
CA LYS A 173 -6.09 -12.64 10.56
C LYS A 173 -4.69 -13.21 10.75
N GLY A 174 -4.08 -13.76 9.69
CA GLY A 174 -2.69 -14.21 9.74
C GLY A 174 -1.71 -13.13 10.16
N PHE A 175 -1.91 -11.89 9.69
CA PHE A 175 -1.11 -10.74 10.14
C PHE A 175 -1.37 -10.36 11.60
N ILE A 176 -2.63 -10.35 12.03
CA ILE A 176 -3.01 -10.08 13.44
C ILE A 176 -2.35 -11.10 14.38
N ASP A 177 -2.35 -12.38 14.02
CA ASP A 177 -1.79 -13.44 14.86
C ASP A 177 -0.26 -13.39 14.94
N LYS A 178 0.41 -12.97 13.86
CA LYS A 178 1.87 -12.88 13.80
C LYS A 178 2.41 -11.58 14.39
N ALA A 179 1.66 -10.48 14.40
CA ALA A 179 2.12 -9.16 14.85
C ALA A 179 2.65 -9.08 16.31
N PRO A 180 2.17 -9.86 17.29
CA PRO A 180 2.72 -9.85 18.64
C PRO A 180 4.12 -10.47 18.77
N THR A 181 4.44 -11.45 17.91
CA THR A 181 5.67 -12.25 18.00
C THR A 181 6.65 -11.98 16.85
N HIS A 182 6.18 -11.32 15.80
CA HIS A 182 6.96 -10.97 14.63
C HIS A 182 6.85 -9.47 14.40
N ASN A 183 7.86 -8.90 13.74
CA ASN A 183 7.85 -7.49 13.33
C ASN A 183 6.88 -7.28 12.14
N TYR A 184 5.60 -7.61 12.25
CA TYR A 184 4.60 -7.43 11.18
C TYR A 184 3.81 -6.17 11.51
N ASN A 185 4.46 -5.01 11.37
CA ASN A 185 3.89 -3.75 11.82
C ASN A 185 3.10 -3.03 10.73
N TYR A 186 3.36 -3.31 9.45
CA TYR A 186 2.73 -2.60 8.34
C TYR A 186 2.32 -3.55 7.22
N ILE A 187 1.19 -3.22 6.60
CA ILE A 187 0.78 -3.82 5.33
C ILE A 187 0.63 -2.70 4.32
N GLN A 188 1.02 -2.96 3.07
CA GLN A 188 0.71 -2.12 1.94
C GLN A 188 0.04 -2.91 0.82
N ASN A 189 -0.67 -2.20 -0.04
CA ASN A 189 -1.06 -2.72 -1.35
C ASN A 189 -1.10 -1.60 -2.39
N TRP A 190 -0.99 -2.00 -3.65
CA TRP A 190 -1.14 -1.10 -4.78
C TRP A 190 -2.45 -1.39 -5.50
N PHE A 191 -3.14 -0.35 -5.99
CA PHE A 191 -4.32 -0.54 -6.81
C PHE A 191 -4.49 0.60 -7.80
N ARG A 192 -5.23 0.33 -8.88
CA ARG A 192 -5.57 1.39 -9.84
C ARG A 192 -6.80 2.14 -9.31
N PRO A 193 -6.80 3.47 -9.25
CA PRO A 193 -7.98 4.23 -8.82
C PRO A 193 -9.19 4.02 -9.74
N THR A 194 -8.97 3.62 -11.00
CA THR A 194 -10.03 3.27 -11.95
C THR A 194 -10.63 1.88 -11.74
N ASN A 195 -9.98 1.00 -10.97
CA ASN A 195 -10.55 -0.28 -10.59
C ASN A 195 -11.59 -0.05 -9.48
N LYS A 196 -12.88 -0.07 -9.84
CA LYS A 196 -13.99 0.18 -8.91
C LYS A 196 -13.98 -0.76 -7.70
N TYR A 197 -13.64 -2.03 -7.91
CA TYR A 197 -13.58 -3.02 -6.83
C TYR A 197 -12.45 -2.69 -5.85
N ALA A 198 -11.22 -2.51 -6.35
CA ALA A 198 -10.08 -2.22 -5.51
C ALA A 198 -10.23 -0.86 -4.80
N LYS A 199 -10.76 0.15 -5.49
CA LYS A 199 -11.09 1.45 -4.90
C LYS A 199 -12.13 1.33 -3.78
N LYS A 200 -13.15 0.46 -3.94
CA LYS A 200 -14.16 0.24 -2.89
C LYS A 200 -13.55 -0.42 -1.65
N VAL A 201 -12.72 -1.45 -1.83
CA VAL A 201 -12.10 -2.18 -0.71
C VAL A 201 -10.98 -1.35 -0.08
N PHE A 202 -9.92 -1.07 -0.83
CA PHE A 202 -8.70 -0.46 -0.31
C PHE A 202 -8.77 1.08 -0.26
N GLY A 203 -9.53 1.72 -1.15
CA GLY A 203 -9.73 3.17 -1.10
C GLY A 203 -10.60 3.64 0.07
N SER A 204 -11.38 2.74 0.68
CA SER A 204 -12.16 3.04 1.89
C SER A 204 -11.32 3.11 3.17
N LEU A 205 -10.03 2.76 3.09
CA LEU A 205 -9.10 2.74 4.22
C LEU A 205 -9.09 4.06 4.99
N GLN A 206 -8.99 5.20 4.29
CA GLN A 206 -8.97 6.54 4.92
C GLN A 206 -10.24 6.87 5.73
N ASN A 207 -11.36 6.22 5.43
CA ASN A 207 -12.63 6.45 6.11
C ASN A 207 -12.88 5.46 7.27
N THR A 208 -12.09 4.39 7.33
CA THR A 208 -12.37 3.21 8.17
C THR A 208 -11.28 2.96 9.18
N VAL A 209 -10.04 3.27 8.83
CA VAL A 209 -8.86 3.24 9.69
C VAL A 209 -8.42 4.68 9.91
N LYS A 210 -8.10 5.05 11.14
CA LYS A 210 -7.76 6.45 11.47
C LYS A 210 -6.56 6.93 10.65
N GLN A 211 -6.56 8.22 10.28
CA GLN A 211 -5.54 8.82 9.42
C GLN A 211 -4.12 8.81 10.02
N ASN A 212 -3.99 8.69 11.35
CA ASN A 212 -2.69 8.60 12.00
C ASN A 212 -2.05 7.19 11.90
N ILE A 213 -2.81 6.17 11.49
CA ILE A 213 -2.38 4.76 11.39
C ILE A 213 -2.69 4.14 10.01
N SER A 214 -3.22 4.93 9.06
CA SER A 214 -3.33 4.57 7.64
C SER A 214 -3.18 5.76 6.69
N CYS A 215 -2.69 5.51 5.47
CA CYS A 215 -2.51 6.54 4.45
C CYS A 215 -2.71 5.95 3.05
N ILE A 216 -3.04 6.82 2.08
CA ILE A 216 -3.06 6.46 0.67
C ILE A 216 -2.27 7.52 -0.10
N PHE A 217 -1.27 7.08 -0.84
CA PHE A 217 -0.52 7.93 -1.76
C PHE A 217 -1.00 7.73 -3.19
N GLU A 218 -1.09 8.80 -3.96
CA GLU A 218 -1.37 8.75 -5.39
C GLU A 218 -0.08 8.93 -6.18
N HIS A 219 0.14 8.01 -7.12
CA HIS A 219 1.37 7.94 -7.90
C HIS A 219 1.05 7.83 -9.39
N CYS A 220 1.79 8.58 -10.19
CA CYS A 220 1.89 8.34 -11.63
C CYS A 220 3.04 7.37 -11.88
N TYR A 221 2.81 6.35 -12.70
CA TYR A 221 3.77 5.33 -13.07
C TYR A 221 4.19 5.54 -14.53
N LEU A 222 5.50 5.73 -14.75
CA LEU A 222 6.12 6.00 -16.03
C LEU A 222 7.11 4.90 -16.39
N ALA A 223 7.34 4.69 -17.68
CA ALA A 223 8.48 3.91 -18.18
C ALA A 223 9.53 4.87 -18.73
N ILE A 224 10.68 4.92 -18.09
CA ILE A 224 11.81 5.72 -18.57
C ILE A 224 12.70 4.83 -19.43
N ASN A 225 12.98 5.27 -20.66
CA ASN A 225 13.94 4.62 -21.54
C ASN A 225 15.36 4.77 -20.93
N PRO A 226 16.08 3.68 -20.62
CA PRO A 226 17.42 3.76 -20.05
C PRO A 226 18.40 4.48 -20.99
N ALA A 227 18.15 4.43 -22.30
CA ALA A 227 18.96 5.07 -23.33
C ALA A 227 18.61 6.56 -23.55
N SER A 228 17.62 7.13 -22.85
CA SER A 228 17.31 8.56 -22.99
C SER A 228 18.52 9.41 -22.63
N GLN A 229 18.71 10.53 -23.30
CA GLN A 229 19.69 11.54 -22.88
C GLN A 229 18.93 12.65 -22.15
N LEU A 230 19.23 12.84 -20.87
CA LEU A 230 18.59 13.89 -20.06
C LEU A 230 19.63 14.97 -19.78
N GLN A 231 19.26 16.23 -19.98
CA GLN A 231 20.17 17.36 -19.72
C GLN A 231 20.39 17.52 -18.21
N THR A 232 21.64 17.45 -17.78
CA THR A 232 22.04 17.66 -16.37
C THR A 232 22.37 19.11 -16.11
N SER A 233 21.98 19.61 -14.93
CA SER A 233 22.41 20.92 -14.44
C SER A 233 23.60 20.77 -13.49
N LYS A 234 24.69 21.52 -13.74
CA LYS A 234 25.88 21.57 -12.88
C LYS A 234 25.62 22.12 -11.47
N ASN A 235 24.52 22.86 -11.29
CA ASN A 235 24.14 23.45 -10.00
C ASN A 235 23.49 22.43 -9.05
N ILE A 236 23.22 21.22 -9.53
CA ILE A 236 22.62 20.14 -8.75
C ILE A 236 23.66 19.04 -8.60
N THR A 237 24.02 18.72 -7.35
CA THR A 237 24.93 17.62 -7.04
C THR A 237 24.13 16.42 -6.61
N ILE A 238 24.37 15.26 -7.23
CA ILE A 238 23.78 13.99 -6.78
C ILE A 238 24.79 13.25 -5.92
N LYS A 239 24.33 12.78 -4.76
CA LYS A 239 25.12 11.97 -3.82
C LYS A 239 24.39 10.68 -3.49
N ASN A 240 25.14 9.61 -3.23
CA ASN A 240 24.58 8.45 -2.54
C ASN A 240 24.20 8.85 -1.12
N TYR A 241 23.15 8.23 -0.58
CA TYR A 241 22.87 8.33 0.84
C TYR A 241 24.09 7.89 1.68
N HIS A 242 24.28 8.57 2.80
CA HIS A 242 25.28 8.29 3.81
C HIS A 242 24.65 8.57 5.17
N VAL A 243 25.11 7.91 6.24
CA VAL A 243 24.51 8.04 7.58
C VAL A 243 24.46 9.50 8.07
N ASN A 244 25.43 10.33 7.70
CA ASN A 244 25.43 11.77 8.01
C ASN A 244 24.28 12.56 7.39
N HIS A 245 23.57 12.01 6.39
CA HIS A 245 22.38 12.64 5.78
C HIS A 245 21.08 12.14 6.42
N HIS A 246 21.14 11.34 7.49
CA HIS A 246 19.97 10.66 8.06
C HIS A 246 18.88 11.65 8.47
N GLU A 247 19.17 12.58 9.38
CA GLU A 247 18.18 13.54 9.89
C GLU A 247 17.56 14.38 8.76
N GLU A 248 18.39 14.87 7.82
CA GLU A 248 17.93 15.66 6.67
C GLU A 248 17.02 14.83 5.74
N LEU A 249 17.36 13.55 5.49
CA LEU A 249 16.53 12.66 4.69
C LEU A 249 15.18 12.39 5.37
N ILE A 250 15.18 12.06 6.66
CA ILE A 250 13.94 11.80 7.42
C ILE A 250 13.04 13.03 7.42
N HIS A 251 13.61 14.21 7.65
CA HIS A 251 12.90 15.47 7.57
C HIS A 251 12.31 15.71 6.17
N PHE A 252 13.12 15.54 5.13
CA PHE A 252 12.69 15.71 3.73
C PHE A 252 11.55 14.76 3.35
N LEU A 253 11.66 13.48 3.67
CA LEU A 253 10.63 12.47 3.37
C LEU A 253 9.35 12.72 4.16
N THR A 254 9.46 13.14 5.41
CA THR A 254 8.28 13.45 6.24
C THR A 254 7.51 14.64 5.66
N LEU A 255 8.21 15.70 5.24
CA LEU A 255 7.60 16.89 4.63
C LEU A 255 6.99 16.62 3.26
N ASN A 256 7.66 15.84 2.39
CA ASN A 256 7.25 15.66 1.00
C ASN A 256 6.41 14.39 0.75
N ARG A 257 6.26 13.53 1.77
CA ARG A 257 5.39 12.35 1.76
C ARG A 257 4.51 12.33 3.01
N HIS A 258 4.95 11.62 4.05
CA HIS A 258 4.21 11.44 5.29
C HIS A 258 5.08 10.66 6.29
N LYS A 259 4.90 10.86 7.61
CA LYS A 259 5.62 10.08 8.64
C LYS A 259 5.49 8.56 8.47
N MET A 260 4.32 8.07 8.07
CA MET A 260 4.11 6.62 7.90
C MET A 260 4.83 6.06 6.67
N PHE A 261 5.13 6.89 5.67
CA PHE A 261 6.01 6.47 4.58
C PHE A 261 7.43 6.20 5.12
N VAL A 262 7.90 7.09 6.01
CA VAL A 262 9.19 6.95 6.71
C VAL A 262 9.21 5.68 7.56
N GLU A 263 8.22 5.51 8.42
CA GLU A 263 8.14 4.38 9.36
C GLU A 263 7.97 3.03 8.64
N ALA A 264 6.97 2.92 7.74
CA ALA A 264 6.69 1.67 7.02
C ALA A 264 7.83 1.31 6.06
N GLY A 265 8.48 2.31 5.47
CA GLY A 265 9.68 2.12 4.67
C GLY A 265 10.93 1.79 5.49
N GLN A 266 10.90 1.89 6.82
CA GLN A 266 12.06 1.75 7.70
C GLN A 266 13.21 2.69 7.28
N PHE A 267 12.90 3.91 6.86
CA PHE A 267 13.91 4.89 6.49
C PHE A 267 14.66 5.42 7.72
N ASP A 268 13.97 5.50 8.86
CA ASP A 268 14.50 5.90 10.16
C ASP A 268 15.14 4.71 10.93
N SER A 269 15.69 3.75 10.19
CA SER A 269 16.30 2.55 10.78
C SER A 269 17.72 2.35 10.30
N ASN A 270 18.49 1.56 11.04
CA ASN A 270 19.84 1.15 10.65
C ASN A 270 19.85 0.27 9.37
N ASP A 271 18.70 -0.25 8.93
CA ASP A 271 18.55 -1.08 7.73
C ASP A 271 17.98 -0.31 6.53
N ILE A 272 18.43 0.93 6.36
CA ILE A 272 17.91 1.81 5.32
C ILE A 272 18.18 1.28 3.89
N ASN A 273 19.14 0.38 3.66
CA ASN A 273 19.37 -0.21 2.33
C ASN A 273 18.76 -1.60 2.15
N LEU A 274 17.99 -2.08 3.15
CA LEU A 274 17.28 -3.36 3.14
C LEU A 274 18.22 -4.59 3.19
N GLU A 275 19.38 -4.49 3.82
CA GLU A 275 20.35 -5.59 3.89
C GLU A 275 19.81 -6.81 4.66
N ASN A 276 19.09 -6.63 5.77
CA ASN A 276 18.59 -7.79 6.53
C ASN A 276 17.57 -8.60 5.72
N ILE A 277 16.66 -7.91 5.00
CA ILE A 277 15.70 -8.60 4.13
C ILE A 277 16.41 -9.16 2.89
N ASN A 278 17.41 -8.46 2.35
CA ASN A 278 18.24 -8.92 1.23
C ASN A 278 18.92 -10.26 1.56
N GLU A 279 19.46 -10.44 2.77
CA GLU A 279 20.03 -11.71 3.24
C GLU A 279 19.02 -12.85 3.21
N SER A 280 17.78 -12.58 3.65
CA SER A 280 16.70 -13.56 3.60
C SER A 280 16.42 -14.00 2.16
N TYR A 281 16.35 -13.06 1.21
CA TYR A 281 16.19 -13.38 -0.22
C TYR A 281 17.43 -14.07 -0.82
N LYS A 282 18.66 -13.66 -0.44
CA LYS A 282 19.92 -14.28 -0.89
C LYS A 282 19.99 -15.75 -0.52
N SER A 283 19.48 -16.13 0.65
CA SER A 283 19.48 -17.53 1.11
C SER A 283 18.67 -18.50 0.24
N ILE A 284 17.84 -17.98 -0.69
CA ILE A 284 17.12 -18.76 -1.71
C ILE A 284 17.55 -18.40 -3.15
N GLY A 285 18.71 -17.76 -3.29
CA GLY A 285 19.27 -17.35 -4.57
C GLY A 285 18.44 -16.27 -5.27
N LEU A 286 17.86 -15.34 -4.49
CA LEU A 286 17.18 -14.13 -4.94
C LEU A 286 17.88 -12.91 -4.31
N PHE A 287 17.36 -11.70 -4.55
CA PHE A 287 17.86 -10.47 -3.92
C PHE A 287 16.70 -9.50 -3.69
N LYS A 288 16.86 -8.60 -2.72
CA LYS A 288 15.97 -7.46 -2.56
C LYS A 288 16.75 -6.28 -1.99
N ARG A 289 16.86 -5.20 -2.74
CA ARG A 289 17.79 -4.10 -2.46
C ARG A 289 17.10 -2.75 -2.62
N ARG A 290 17.54 -1.79 -1.82
CA ARG A 290 17.18 -0.38 -1.96
C ARG A 290 18.46 0.44 -2.07
N HIS A 291 18.45 1.38 -3.00
CA HIS A 291 19.49 2.40 -3.13
C HIS A 291 18.87 3.79 -3.09
N ILE A 292 19.49 4.72 -2.37
CA ILE A 292 18.95 6.07 -2.17
C ILE A 292 19.96 7.08 -2.73
N LEU A 293 19.49 7.91 -3.65
CA LEU A 293 20.21 9.03 -4.22
C LEU A 293 19.58 10.34 -3.73
N LEU A 294 20.43 11.29 -3.38
CA LEU A 294 20.08 12.60 -2.83
C LEU A 294 20.52 13.68 -3.80
N ALA A 295 19.64 14.62 -4.13
CA ALA A 295 19.93 15.77 -4.96
C ALA A 295 20.07 17.02 -4.08
N PHE A 296 21.21 17.69 -4.20
CA PHE A 296 21.53 18.90 -3.45
C PHE A 296 21.68 20.11 -4.37
N SER A 297 21.19 21.27 -3.93
CA SER A 297 21.53 22.59 -4.49
C SER A 297 21.93 23.51 -3.35
N LYS A 298 23.09 24.17 -3.45
CA LYS A 298 23.62 25.04 -2.40
C LYS A 298 23.57 24.39 -0.99
N SER A 299 23.95 23.11 -0.92
CA SER A 299 23.93 22.27 0.29
C SER A 299 22.56 21.93 0.88
N GLN A 300 21.46 22.31 0.24
CA GLN A 300 20.11 21.92 0.66
C GLN A 300 19.64 20.68 -0.11
N LEU A 301 19.10 19.67 0.59
CA LEU A 301 18.40 18.55 -0.03
C LEU A 301 17.10 19.01 -0.71
N ILE A 302 17.04 18.82 -2.03
CA ILE A 302 15.95 19.30 -2.90
C ILE A 302 15.24 18.19 -3.65
N GLY A 303 15.80 16.98 -3.66
CA GLY A 303 15.16 15.81 -4.27
C GLY A 303 15.80 14.51 -3.82
N VAL A 304 15.02 13.43 -3.91
CA VAL A 304 15.44 12.08 -3.57
C VAL A 304 14.95 11.12 -4.65
N ALA A 305 15.80 10.17 -5.03
CA ALA A 305 15.40 9.00 -5.80
C ALA A 305 15.67 7.73 -4.99
N ILE A 306 14.65 6.92 -4.80
CA ILE A 306 14.69 5.66 -4.06
C ILE A 306 14.52 4.52 -5.05
N ALA A 307 15.59 3.83 -5.37
CA ALA A 307 15.61 2.78 -6.36
C ALA A 307 15.49 1.39 -5.71
N TYR A 308 14.41 0.68 -6.02
CA TYR A 308 14.16 -0.68 -5.55
C TYR A 308 14.57 -1.71 -6.62
N ARG A 309 15.23 -2.79 -6.19
CA ARG A 309 15.50 -3.97 -7.03
C ARG A 309 15.07 -5.22 -6.28
N SER A 310 14.23 -6.02 -6.92
CA SER A 310 13.59 -7.20 -6.36
C SER A 310 13.45 -8.25 -7.47
N PRO A 311 13.17 -9.54 -7.18
CA PRO A 311 12.96 -10.52 -8.22
C PRO A 311 11.85 -10.07 -9.17
N ILE A 312 12.06 -10.19 -10.47
CA ILE A 312 11.07 -9.78 -11.44
C ILE A 312 9.76 -10.55 -11.25
N GLY A 313 8.65 -9.83 -11.37
CA GLY A 313 7.29 -10.37 -11.33
C GLY A 313 6.74 -10.80 -9.97
N LEU A 314 7.31 -10.36 -8.84
CA LEU A 314 6.55 -10.36 -7.58
C LEU A 314 5.28 -9.51 -7.73
N ASN A 315 5.45 -8.28 -8.20
CA ASN A 315 4.37 -7.45 -8.71
C ASN A 315 4.32 -7.55 -10.24
N PHE A 316 3.19 -7.97 -10.81
CA PHE A 316 2.99 -8.08 -12.26
C PHE A 316 2.92 -6.73 -13.00
N SER A 317 2.95 -5.62 -12.28
CA SER A 317 3.16 -4.26 -12.83
C SER A 317 4.59 -3.75 -12.63
N LEU A 318 5.51 -4.61 -12.16
CA LEU A 318 6.92 -4.32 -11.88
C LEU A 318 7.18 -3.25 -10.80
N LEU A 319 6.20 -2.96 -9.95
CA LEU A 319 6.32 -1.96 -8.87
C LEU A 319 7.38 -2.31 -7.81
N GLU A 320 7.76 -3.58 -7.65
CA GLU A 320 8.85 -3.97 -6.74
C GLU A 320 10.24 -3.64 -7.27
N ASN A 321 10.33 -3.22 -8.53
CA ASN A 321 11.57 -2.76 -9.16
C ASN A 321 11.49 -1.26 -9.51
N ARG A 322 10.62 -0.50 -8.85
CA ARG A 322 10.41 0.93 -9.15
C ARG A 322 11.54 1.81 -8.63
N CYS A 323 11.77 2.92 -9.31
CA CYS A 323 12.40 4.10 -8.74
C CYS A 323 11.30 5.07 -8.28
N GLU A 324 11.28 5.41 -7.00
CA GLU A 324 10.40 6.44 -6.47
C GLU A 324 11.13 7.78 -6.44
N LEU A 325 10.60 8.75 -7.18
CA LEU A 325 11.15 10.09 -7.30
C LEU A 325 10.33 11.04 -6.43
N ILE A 326 11.03 11.80 -5.58
CA ILE A 326 10.43 12.70 -4.60
C ILE A 326 11.17 14.03 -4.69
N ILE A 327 10.50 15.08 -5.17
CA ILE A 327 11.08 16.41 -5.31
C ILE A 327 10.46 17.33 -4.27
N ASN A 328 11.22 18.32 -3.79
CA ASN A 328 10.68 19.33 -2.89
C ASN A 328 9.51 20.08 -3.55
N ASN A 329 8.35 20.03 -2.91
CA ASN A 329 7.09 20.58 -3.44
C ASN A 329 7.08 22.12 -3.57
N ASN A 330 8.04 22.83 -2.96
CA ASN A 330 8.11 24.29 -2.96
C ASN A 330 8.99 24.88 -4.06
N LEU A 331 9.51 24.05 -4.97
CA LEU A 331 10.38 24.49 -6.06
C LEU A 331 9.59 24.79 -7.34
N ASN A 332 10.13 25.66 -8.19
CA ASN A 332 9.54 25.94 -9.49
C ASN A 332 9.78 24.78 -10.48
N SER A 333 8.93 24.70 -11.52
CA SER A 333 8.93 23.62 -12.51
C SER A 333 10.27 23.41 -13.23
N ASP A 334 10.99 24.48 -13.56
CA ASP A 334 12.31 24.41 -14.22
C ASP A 334 13.35 23.74 -13.31
N THR A 335 13.35 24.10 -12.04
CA THR A 335 14.22 23.48 -11.04
C THR A 335 13.84 22.01 -10.86
N CYS A 336 12.56 21.69 -10.73
CA CYS A 336 12.07 20.31 -10.63
C CYS A 336 12.49 19.46 -11.83
N GLN A 337 12.36 19.97 -13.06
CA GLN A 337 12.83 19.28 -14.27
C GLN A 337 14.32 18.97 -14.22
N LYS A 338 15.15 19.94 -13.81
CA LYS A 338 16.60 19.74 -13.68
C LYS A 338 16.92 18.70 -12.61
N ILE A 339 16.20 18.66 -11.49
CA ILE A 339 16.38 17.66 -10.44
C ILE A 339 16.02 16.26 -10.98
N CYS A 340 14.84 16.13 -11.61
CA CYS A 340 14.39 14.89 -12.25
C CYS A 340 15.43 14.35 -13.23
N SER A 341 15.95 15.20 -14.14
CA SER A 341 16.98 14.81 -15.11
C SER A 341 18.27 14.31 -14.44
N ASN A 342 18.77 15.04 -13.45
CA ASN A 342 20.00 14.67 -12.74
C ASN A 342 19.85 13.35 -11.98
N LEU A 343 18.76 13.18 -11.23
CA LEU A 343 18.48 11.94 -10.49
C LEU A 343 18.29 10.76 -11.45
N LEU A 344 17.47 10.91 -12.49
CA LEU A 344 17.21 9.83 -13.46
C LEU A 344 18.46 9.41 -14.22
N ASN A 345 19.37 10.33 -14.55
CA ASN A 345 20.65 9.97 -15.16
C ASN A 345 21.50 9.10 -14.24
N GLN A 346 21.54 9.38 -12.94
CA GLN A 346 22.27 8.55 -11.99
C GLN A 346 21.56 7.21 -11.75
N VAL A 347 20.24 7.20 -11.66
CA VAL A 347 19.41 5.99 -11.48
C VAL A 347 19.64 4.95 -12.59
N LYS A 348 19.92 5.36 -13.83
CA LYS A 348 20.19 4.44 -14.95
C LYS A 348 21.28 3.42 -14.64
N THR A 349 22.32 3.81 -13.92
CA THR A 349 23.42 2.91 -13.55
C THR A 349 22.93 1.73 -12.70
N TYR A 350 22.02 1.99 -11.76
CA TYR A 350 21.42 1.00 -10.87
C TYR A 350 20.45 0.04 -11.58
N TYR A 351 19.84 0.50 -12.68
CA TYR A 351 18.95 -0.31 -13.51
C TYR A 351 19.62 -0.92 -14.75
N SER A 352 20.93 -0.76 -14.92
CA SER A 352 21.68 -1.26 -16.09
C SER A 352 21.49 -2.76 -16.35
N LYS A 353 21.31 -3.55 -15.28
CA LYS A 353 21.04 -5.00 -15.34
C LYS A 353 19.58 -5.35 -15.03
N PHE A 354 18.65 -4.44 -15.28
CA PHE A 354 17.22 -4.72 -15.12
C PHE A 354 16.69 -5.49 -16.32
N GLU A 355 15.87 -6.49 -16.05
CA GLU A 355 15.39 -7.43 -17.07
C GLU A 355 14.39 -6.78 -18.04
N ALA A 356 13.64 -5.76 -17.59
CA ALA A 356 12.73 -5.03 -18.46
C ALA A 356 13.45 -3.91 -19.23
N PRO A 357 13.02 -3.58 -20.47
CA PRO A 357 13.69 -2.59 -21.32
C PRO A 357 13.45 -1.13 -20.89
N TYR A 358 12.99 -0.90 -19.66
CA TYR A 358 12.68 0.41 -19.12
C TYR A 358 12.84 0.45 -17.61
N ILE A 359 13.08 1.64 -17.08
CA ILE A 359 13.10 1.90 -15.64
C ILE A 359 11.67 2.28 -15.22
N PRO A 360 11.02 1.49 -14.36
CA PRO A 360 9.71 1.86 -13.84
C PRO A 360 9.89 2.97 -12.81
N VAL A 361 9.30 4.13 -13.08
CA VAL A 361 9.39 5.30 -12.19
C VAL A 361 8.01 5.62 -11.63
N ILE A 362 7.95 5.92 -10.34
CA ILE A 362 6.77 6.51 -9.71
C ILE A 362 7.08 7.89 -9.15
N THR A 363 6.12 8.80 -9.25
CA THR A 363 6.19 10.15 -8.68
C THR A 363 4.78 10.75 -8.59
N ASP A 364 4.63 11.91 -7.95
CA ASP A 364 3.38 12.68 -7.94
C ASP A 364 2.99 13.21 -9.34
N ASN A 365 1.77 13.77 -9.44
CA ASN A 365 1.22 14.25 -10.71
C ASN A 365 1.97 15.46 -11.29
N HIS A 366 2.53 16.33 -10.44
CA HIS A 366 3.28 17.50 -10.90
C HIS A 366 4.55 17.06 -11.62
N ASN A 367 5.39 16.26 -10.94
CA ASN A 367 6.64 15.75 -11.49
C ASN A 367 6.42 14.83 -12.69
N ALA A 368 5.34 14.05 -12.71
CA ALA A 368 4.99 13.23 -13.88
C ALA A 368 4.63 14.06 -15.12
N THR A 369 3.97 15.22 -14.92
CA THR A 369 3.69 16.18 -15.99
C THR A 369 4.99 16.74 -16.56
N LEU A 370 5.94 17.10 -15.70
CA LEU A 370 7.26 17.56 -16.12
C LEU A 370 8.04 16.50 -16.90
N LEU A 371 8.01 15.25 -16.45
CA LEU A 371 8.61 14.13 -17.18
C LEU A 371 7.93 13.89 -18.54
N THR A 372 6.63 14.18 -18.65
CA THR A 372 5.90 14.11 -19.93
C THR A 372 6.36 15.18 -20.91
N ILE A 373 6.59 16.41 -20.44
CA ILE A 373 7.20 17.48 -21.24
C ILE A 373 8.60 17.08 -21.72
N MET A 374 9.33 16.30 -20.91
CA MET A 374 10.65 15.74 -21.26
C MET A 374 10.57 14.51 -22.20
N GLY A 375 9.38 14.16 -22.70
CA GLY A 375 9.17 13.06 -23.64
C GLY A 375 8.92 11.68 -23.01
N HIS A 376 8.60 11.61 -21.72
CA HIS A 376 8.29 10.34 -21.04
C HIS A 376 6.80 10.11 -20.87
N ASN A 377 6.33 8.90 -21.16
CA ASN A 377 4.89 8.62 -21.10
C ASN A 377 4.45 8.11 -19.73
N ILE A 378 3.40 8.72 -19.19
CA ILE A 378 2.64 8.14 -18.07
C ILE A 378 1.91 6.91 -18.59
N ILE A 379 2.25 5.76 -18.02
CA ILE A 379 1.62 4.49 -18.38
C ILE A 379 0.32 4.31 -17.61
N ARG A 380 0.34 4.56 -16.29
CA ARG A 380 -0.78 4.31 -15.37
C ARG A 380 -0.73 5.24 -14.16
N LYS A 381 -1.85 5.35 -13.46
CA LYS A 381 -1.92 5.86 -12.10
C LYS A 381 -2.16 4.71 -11.12
N TYR A 382 -1.52 4.79 -9.96
CA TYR A 382 -1.70 3.85 -8.86
C TYR A 382 -1.92 4.59 -7.55
N ASN A 383 -2.73 3.99 -6.69
CA ASN A 383 -2.82 4.34 -5.30
C ASN A 383 -2.04 3.29 -4.50
N GLN A 384 -1.23 3.75 -3.55
CA GLN A 384 -0.54 2.93 -2.55
C GLN A 384 -1.22 3.14 -1.22
N SER A 385 -1.93 2.13 -0.72
CA SER A 385 -2.45 2.13 0.65
C SER A 385 -1.43 1.51 1.59
N ILE A 386 -1.24 2.11 2.76
CA ILE A 386 -0.43 1.59 3.86
C ILE A 386 -1.24 1.71 5.15
N TRP A 387 -1.21 0.69 6.00
CA TRP A 387 -1.77 0.75 7.35
C TRP A 387 -0.90 -0.02 8.34
N SER A 388 -0.86 0.48 9.58
CA SER A 388 -0.12 -0.16 10.67
C SER A 388 -0.91 -1.28 11.33
N LYS A 389 -0.25 -2.05 12.19
CA LYS A 389 -0.85 -3.11 13.02
C LYS A 389 -2.01 -2.63 13.88
N ASP A 390 -1.98 -1.38 14.32
CA ASP A 390 -3.07 -0.78 15.10
C ASP A 390 -4.36 -0.64 14.27
N GLY A 391 -4.23 -0.62 12.94
CA GLY A 391 -5.35 -0.57 12.00
C GLY A 391 -5.81 -1.95 11.51
N TYR A 392 -5.17 -3.05 11.90
CA TYR A 392 -5.47 -4.39 11.37
C TYR A 392 -6.90 -4.85 11.67
N ILE A 393 -7.37 -4.62 12.89
CA ILE A 393 -8.73 -4.99 13.30
C ILE A 393 -9.77 -4.13 12.57
N ASP A 394 -9.55 -2.82 12.48
CA ASP A 394 -10.45 -1.91 11.77
C ASP A 394 -10.55 -2.26 10.28
N TRP A 395 -9.42 -2.61 9.65
CA TRP A 395 -9.41 -3.08 8.27
C TRP A 395 -10.14 -4.41 8.10
N TYR A 396 -9.91 -5.39 8.99
CA TYR A 396 -10.64 -6.66 8.99
C TYR A 396 -12.15 -6.45 9.02
N LYS A 397 -12.63 -5.64 9.97
CA LYS A 397 -14.05 -5.31 10.14
C LYS A 397 -14.63 -4.62 8.90
N ASN A 398 -13.85 -3.73 8.29
CA ASN A 398 -14.28 -3.04 7.08
C ASN A 398 -14.43 -3.99 5.89
N VAL A 399 -13.45 -4.87 5.66
CA VAL A 399 -13.53 -5.90 4.62
C VAL A 399 -14.76 -6.76 4.85
N ASP A 400 -14.95 -7.28 6.06
CA ASP A 400 -16.09 -8.11 6.40
C ASP A 400 -17.43 -7.40 6.13
N LYS A 401 -17.57 -6.16 6.58
CA LYS A 401 -18.76 -5.32 6.32
C LYS A 401 -19.03 -5.11 4.84
N ILE A 402 -17.98 -4.87 4.03
CA ILE A 402 -18.12 -4.67 2.58
C ILE A 402 -18.68 -5.92 1.92
N PHE A 403 -18.17 -7.10 2.29
CA PHE A 403 -18.53 -8.35 1.64
C PHE A 403 -19.80 -8.99 2.20
N SER A 404 -20.10 -8.86 3.49
CA SER A 404 -21.30 -9.43 4.11
C SER A 404 -22.57 -8.95 3.40
N ARG A 405 -22.64 -7.65 3.08
CA ARG A 405 -23.74 -7.08 2.28
C ARG A 405 -23.87 -7.65 0.86
N VAL A 406 -22.74 -8.05 0.26
CA VAL A 406 -22.73 -8.63 -1.10
C VAL A 406 -23.10 -10.11 -1.02
N CYS A 407 -22.57 -10.84 -0.03
CA CYS A 407 -22.87 -12.25 0.19
C CYS A 407 -24.35 -12.48 0.52
N GLU A 408 -24.97 -11.61 1.34
CA GLU A 408 -26.42 -11.67 1.62
C GLU A 408 -27.28 -11.51 0.36
N ARG A 409 -26.87 -10.64 -0.57
CA ARG A 409 -27.59 -10.45 -1.85
C ARG A 409 -27.46 -11.67 -2.76
N GLU A 410 -26.28 -12.28 -2.83
CA GLU A 410 -26.07 -13.49 -3.64
C GLU A 410 -26.79 -14.70 -3.05
N LYS A 411 -26.79 -14.88 -1.73
CA LYS A 411 -27.59 -15.94 -1.06
C LYS A 411 -29.08 -15.83 -1.39
N LYS A 412 -29.64 -14.61 -1.39
CA LYS A 412 -31.04 -14.36 -1.76
C LYS A 412 -31.34 -14.70 -3.23
N LYS A 413 -30.40 -14.47 -4.16
CA LYS A 413 -30.58 -14.83 -5.57
C LYS A 413 -30.56 -16.34 -5.80
N HIS A 414 -29.67 -17.07 -5.12
CA HIS A 414 -29.62 -18.52 -5.21
C HIS A 414 -30.88 -19.19 -4.64
N LEU A 415 -31.40 -18.73 -3.49
CA LEU A 415 -32.67 -19.24 -2.96
C LEU A 415 -33.87 -19.03 -3.92
N VAL A 416 -33.90 -17.93 -4.67
CA VAL A 416 -34.97 -17.67 -5.66
C VAL A 416 -34.85 -18.59 -6.89
N HIS A 417 -33.65 -19.12 -7.17
CA HIS A 417 -33.41 -20.03 -8.28
C HIS A 417 -33.62 -21.50 -7.92
N GLU A 418 -33.49 -21.88 -6.65
CA GLU A 418 -33.78 -23.25 -6.16
C GLU A 418 -35.29 -23.49 -5.88
N ILE A 419 -36.08 -22.42 -5.72
CA ILE A 419 -37.54 -22.49 -5.49
C ILE A 419 -38.34 -22.48 -6.82
N ARG A 420 -37.67 -22.27 -7.96
CA ARG A 420 -38.24 -22.37 -9.30
C ARG A 420 -37.75 -23.62 -9.99
#